data_AF-A0A7T8HJ99-F1
#
_entry.id   AF-A0A7T8HJ99-F1
#
_cell.length_a   1.000
_cell.length_b   1.000
_cell.length_c   1.000
_cell.angle_alpha   90.00
_cell.angle_beta   90.00
_cell.angle_gamma   90.00
#
_symmetry.space_group_name_H-M   'P 1'
#
loop_
_entity.id
_entity.type
_entity.pdbx_description
1 polymer ?
#
loop_
_entity_poly.entity_id
_entity_poly.type
_entity_poly.pdbx_seq_one_letter_code
_entity_poly.pdbx_strand_id
1 'polypeptide(L)'
;MTSENAPLRVKSGRGLRVYIPAEGLQSLCHGNIQSILDRHQKLEEQEISTLNSSSSRIYAKKLINCIAVLDALMSLAHYSYFSIEGVFPQILPEGKRAFKYVEGVHPILQQIASDAYIPNELDMSDEPVMVLTGANMGGKSSLMRQSALLAVLAQIGVKVPAESMALSPIDRIFTRIGASDNIFGGESTFLVELSEMSRILSGMTEASFVLIDELGRERRPMTGCLWHSLRLSISRALGMGASCSPRTTTESWPGLGYSYLSH
;
A
#
# COMPACT_ATOMS: atom_id res chain seq x y z
N MET A 1 64.60 -58.57 3.31
CA MET A 1 64.74 -57.12 3.07
C MET A 1 63.57 -56.68 2.19
N THR A 2 62.40 -56.45 2.79
CA THR A 2 61.14 -56.19 2.08
C THR A 2 60.74 -54.72 2.23
N SER A 3 60.92 -53.97 1.16
CA SER A 3 59.99 -52.96 0.59
C SER A 3 59.23 -51.93 1.44
N GLU A 4 59.67 -51.48 2.61
CA GLU A 4 58.84 -50.53 3.43
C GLU A 4 59.13 -49.03 3.29
N ASN A 5 60.22 -48.59 2.64
CA ASN A 5 60.62 -47.16 2.64
C ASN A 5 60.70 -46.50 1.25
N ALA A 6 59.77 -46.80 0.34
CA ALA A 6 59.71 -46.14 -0.96
C ALA A 6 59.04 -44.74 -0.86
N PRO A 7 59.68 -43.64 -1.30
CA PRO A 7 59.09 -42.30 -1.25
C PRO A 7 57.87 -42.17 -2.17
N LEU A 8 56.79 -41.58 -1.66
CA LEU A 8 55.56 -41.33 -2.43
C LEU A 8 55.81 -40.27 -3.51
N ARG A 9 55.57 -40.63 -4.78
CA ARG A 9 55.68 -39.73 -5.94
C ARG A 9 54.40 -38.91 -6.09
N VAL A 10 54.47 -37.62 -5.80
CA VAL A 10 53.41 -36.66 -6.16
C VAL A 10 53.84 -35.91 -7.42
N LYS A 11 53.06 -36.02 -8.51
CA LYS A 11 53.29 -35.23 -9.73
C LYS A 11 52.78 -33.80 -9.50
N SER A 12 53.68 -32.82 -9.50
CA SER A 12 53.31 -31.41 -9.65
C SER A 12 53.60 -30.95 -11.09
N GLY A 13 52.68 -30.17 -11.66
CA GLY A 13 52.77 -29.68 -13.04
C GLY A 13 53.93 -28.70 -13.23
N ARG A 14 54.52 -28.72 -14.43
CA ARG A 14 55.69 -27.91 -14.87
C ARG A 14 57.08 -28.42 -14.46
N GLY A 15 57.30 -29.74 -14.47
CA GLY A 15 58.64 -30.33 -14.50
C GLY A 15 59.41 -30.35 -13.17
N LEU A 16 58.91 -29.67 -12.12
CA LEU A 16 59.45 -29.81 -10.76
C LEU A 16 58.97 -31.12 -10.12
N ARG A 17 59.92 -31.97 -9.74
CA ARG A 17 59.67 -33.18 -8.94
C ARG A 17 59.99 -32.86 -7.48
N VAL A 18 58.97 -32.89 -6.64
CA VAL A 18 59.10 -32.76 -5.19
C VAL A 18 59.17 -34.16 -4.59
N TYR A 19 60.25 -34.45 -3.86
CA TYR A 19 60.40 -35.70 -3.10
C TYR A 19 60.18 -35.38 -1.63
N ILE A 20 59.24 -36.07 -1.01
CA ILE A 20 58.96 -35.89 0.41
C ILE A 20 59.16 -37.25 1.11
N PRO A 21 60.01 -37.34 2.15
CA PRO A 21 60.22 -38.57 2.91
C PRO A 21 58.92 -39.05 3.57
N ALA A 22 58.63 -40.36 3.48
CA ALA A 22 57.39 -40.95 3.99
C ALA A 22 57.20 -40.72 5.51
N GLU A 23 58.28 -40.78 6.28
CA GLU A 23 58.29 -40.60 7.74
C GLU A 23 57.88 -39.17 8.17
N GLY A 24 58.28 -38.15 7.41
CA GLY A 24 57.92 -36.74 7.66
C GLY A 24 56.50 -36.41 7.20
N LEU A 25 56.05 -36.99 6.08
CA LEU A 25 54.70 -36.78 5.54
C LEU A 25 53.64 -37.49 6.38
N GLN A 26 53.91 -38.70 6.85
CA GLN A 26 52.97 -39.41 7.73
C GLN A 26 52.82 -38.69 9.06
N SER A 27 53.90 -38.23 9.70
CA SER A 27 53.80 -37.47 10.96
C SER A 27 53.12 -36.11 10.82
N LEU A 28 53.30 -35.41 9.69
CA LEU A 28 52.61 -34.15 9.37
C LEU A 28 51.13 -34.37 8.99
N CYS A 29 50.82 -35.39 8.17
CA CYS A 29 49.47 -35.63 7.65
C CYS A 29 48.58 -36.55 8.49
N HIS A 30 49.12 -37.49 9.28
CA HIS A 30 48.31 -38.55 9.95
C HIS A 30 47.82 -38.19 11.35
N GLY A 31 47.94 -36.95 11.81
CA GLY A 31 47.35 -36.59 13.10
C GLY A 31 47.31 -35.10 13.37
N ASN A 32 48.41 -34.39 13.09
CA ASN A 32 48.51 -33.00 13.52
C ASN A 32 47.69 -32.06 12.63
N ILE A 33 47.84 -32.11 11.30
CA ILE A 33 47.11 -31.21 10.40
C ILE A 33 45.60 -31.53 10.38
N GLN A 34 45.24 -32.82 10.32
CA GLN A 34 43.84 -33.23 10.30
C GLN A 34 43.12 -32.87 11.61
N SER A 35 43.76 -33.08 12.77
CA SER A 35 43.15 -32.71 14.06
C SER A 35 43.06 -31.20 14.25
N ILE A 36 44.00 -30.42 13.71
CA ILE A 36 43.93 -28.95 13.70
C ILE A 36 42.75 -28.49 12.84
N LEU A 37 42.58 -29.05 11.64
CA LEU A 37 41.45 -28.74 10.76
C LEU A 37 40.11 -29.09 11.40
N ASP A 38 39.97 -30.30 11.97
CA ASP A 38 38.76 -30.74 12.67
C ASP A 38 38.44 -29.84 13.88
N ARG A 39 39.48 -29.35 14.57
CA ARG A 39 39.31 -28.44 15.71
C ARG A 39 38.86 -27.06 15.26
N HIS A 40 39.39 -26.55 14.14
CA HIS A 40 38.93 -25.30 13.53
C HIS A 40 37.46 -25.40 13.10
N GLN A 41 37.09 -26.49 12.43
CA GLN A 41 35.70 -26.72 12.01
C GLN A 41 34.74 -26.77 13.21
N LYS A 42 35.11 -27.47 14.29
CA LYS A 42 34.31 -27.52 15.53
C LYS A 42 34.17 -26.16 16.21
N LEU A 43 35.22 -25.35 16.20
CA LEU A 43 35.18 -23.99 16.77
C LEU A 43 34.23 -23.09 15.96
N GLU A 44 34.30 -23.15 14.63
CA GLU A 44 33.38 -22.42 13.74
C GLU A 44 31.93 -22.87 13.95
N GLU A 45 31.67 -24.18 14.03
CA GLU A 45 30.33 -24.70 14.31
C GLU A 45 29.81 -24.26 15.68
N GLN A 46 30.68 -24.20 16.69
CA GLN A 46 30.32 -23.69 18.02
C GLN A 46 29.98 -22.19 17.99
N GLU A 47 30.76 -21.37 17.32
CA GLU A 47 30.45 -19.94 17.12
C GLU A 47 29.13 -19.75 16.37
N ILE A 48 28.90 -20.50 15.30
CA ILE A 48 27.64 -20.46 14.55
C ILE A 48 26.47 -20.91 15.43
N SER A 49 26.65 -21.93 16.28
CA SER A 49 25.60 -22.42 17.17
C SER A 49 25.24 -21.41 18.28
N THR A 50 26.23 -20.70 18.81
CA THR A 50 26.03 -19.67 19.85
C THR A 50 25.36 -18.42 19.28
N LEU A 51 25.76 -18.01 18.07
CA LEU A 51 25.07 -16.95 17.30
C LEU A 51 23.64 -17.34 16.91
N ASN A 52 23.40 -18.62 16.61
CA ASN A 52 22.06 -19.14 16.31
C ASN A 52 21.20 -19.43 17.56
N SER A 53 21.71 -19.17 18.76
CA SER A 53 20.92 -19.31 19.96
C SER A 53 19.64 -18.47 19.89
N SER A 54 18.58 -18.99 20.51
CA SER A 54 17.25 -18.39 20.52
C SER A 54 17.26 -16.94 20.99
N SER A 55 18.13 -16.60 21.96
CA SER A 55 18.32 -15.25 22.48
C SER A 55 18.81 -14.29 21.39
N SER A 56 19.88 -14.62 20.68
CA SER A 56 20.44 -13.79 19.60
C SER A 56 19.44 -13.53 18.48
N ARG A 57 18.63 -14.53 18.12
CA ARG A 57 17.56 -14.38 17.11
C ARG A 57 16.44 -13.44 17.56
N ILE A 58 16.06 -13.48 18.85
CA ILE A 58 15.03 -12.58 19.40
C ILE A 58 15.54 -11.13 19.39
N TYR A 59 16.78 -10.89 19.80
CA TYR A 59 17.38 -9.55 19.78
C TYR A 59 17.55 -9.03 18.35
N ALA A 60 17.98 -9.87 17.40
CA ALA A 60 18.10 -9.50 16.00
C ALA A 60 16.74 -9.10 15.40
N LYS A 61 15.66 -9.86 15.66
CA LYS A 61 14.31 -9.51 15.19
C LYS A 61 13.82 -8.18 15.75
N LYS A 62 14.03 -7.93 17.05
CA LYS A 62 13.68 -6.65 17.67
C LYS A 62 14.44 -5.49 17.02
N LEU A 63 15.74 -5.65 16.82
CA LEU A 63 16.57 -4.65 16.16
C LEU A 63 16.10 -4.35 14.73
N ILE A 64 15.85 -5.39 13.94
CA ILE A 64 15.35 -5.27 12.57
C ILE A 64 14.01 -4.52 12.55
N ASN A 65 13.09 -4.86 13.47
CA ASN A 65 11.81 -4.17 13.58
C ASN A 65 11.99 -2.68 13.96
N CYS A 66 12.88 -2.36 14.89
CA CYS A 66 13.17 -0.98 15.25
C CYS A 66 13.73 -0.18 14.08
N ILE A 67 14.68 -0.77 13.33
CA ILE A 67 15.26 -0.14 12.13
C ILE A 67 14.19 0.05 11.06
N ALA A 68 13.34 -0.95 10.82
CA ALA A 68 12.25 -0.86 9.84
C ALA A 68 11.22 0.22 10.20
N VAL A 69 10.83 0.33 11.47
CA VAL A 69 9.93 1.39 11.95
C VAL A 69 10.58 2.77 11.80
N LEU A 70 11.86 2.89 12.16
CA LEU A 70 12.60 4.15 12.00
C LEU A 70 12.68 4.57 10.52
N ASP A 71 12.99 3.64 9.62
CA ASP A 71 13.06 3.88 8.18
C ASP A 71 11.71 4.32 7.60
N ALA A 72 10.62 3.68 8.01
CA ALA A 72 9.27 4.06 7.64
C ALA A 72 8.93 5.48 8.14
N LEU A 73 9.19 5.80 9.41
CA LEU A 73 8.94 7.12 9.98
C LEU A 73 9.78 8.22 9.29
N MET A 74 11.05 7.93 9.00
CA MET A 74 11.92 8.84 8.25
C MET A 74 11.40 9.09 6.84
N SER A 75 10.90 8.06 6.15
CA SER A 75 10.29 8.18 4.83
C SER A 75 9.00 9.03 4.86
N LEU A 76 8.14 8.84 5.87
CA LEU A 76 6.92 9.64 6.05
C LEU A 76 7.23 11.11 6.38
N ALA A 77 8.25 11.35 7.21
CA ALA A 77 8.76 12.69 7.48
C ALA A 77 9.31 13.33 6.20
N HIS A 78 10.13 12.60 5.44
CA HIS A 78 10.71 13.10 4.20
C HIS A 78 9.62 13.51 3.20
N TYR A 79 8.60 12.68 3.02
CA TYR A 79 7.43 13.00 2.19
C TYR A 79 6.77 14.32 2.63
N SER A 80 6.49 14.45 3.93
CA SER A 80 5.79 15.61 4.52
C SER A 80 6.58 16.92 4.47
N TYR A 81 7.90 16.87 4.46
CA TYR A 81 8.75 18.08 4.49
C TYR A 81 9.35 18.46 3.14
N PHE A 82 9.59 17.48 2.26
CA PHE A 82 10.36 17.71 1.03
C PHE A 82 9.61 17.33 -0.26
N SER A 83 8.56 16.50 -0.19
CA SER A 83 7.89 15.98 -1.39
C SER A 83 6.55 16.61 -1.68
N ILE A 84 5.95 17.30 -0.71
CA ILE A 84 4.62 17.89 -0.86
C ILE A 84 4.48 19.19 -0.08
N GLU A 85 3.73 20.13 -0.65
CA GLU A 85 3.22 21.30 0.03
C GLU A 85 1.80 21.01 0.54
N GLY A 86 1.48 21.49 1.74
CA GLY A 86 0.18 21.26 2.34
C GLY A 86 0.21 21.26 3.87
N VAL A 87 -0.78 20.62 4.47
CA VAL A 87 -1.08 20.72 5.90
C VAL A 87 -1.09 19.36 6.58
N PHE A 88 -0.77 19.30 7.87
CA PHE A 88 -1.10 18.13 8.68
C PHE A 88 -2.59 18.14 8.98
N PRO A 89 -3.34 17.08 8.60
CA PRO A 89 -4.79 17.07 8.76
C PRO A 89 -5.19 17.02 10.23
N GLN A 90 -6.31 17.67 10.56
CA GLN A 90 -6.91 17.60 11.88
C GLN A 90 -7.72 16.30 12.00
N ILE A 91 -7.19 15.33 12.73
CA ILE A 91 -7.93 14.10 13.05
C ILE A 91 -8.86 14.38 14.24
N LEU A 92 -10.17 14.27 14.01
CA LEU A 92 -11.18 14.43 15.05
C LEU A 92 -11.40 13.12 15.82
N PRO A 93 -11.77 13.16 17.11
CA PRO A 93 -12.09 11.98 17.89
C PRO A 93 -13.34 11.25 17.36
N GLU A 94 -13.43 9.95 17.65
CA GLU A 94 -14.56 9.10 17.29
C GLU A 94 -15.90 9.68 17.78
N GLY A 95 -16.96 9.53 16.97
CA GLY A 95 -18.31 10.04 17.25
C GLY A 95 -18.64 11.41 16.66
N LYS A 96 -17.65 12.11 16.10
CA LYS A 96 -17.90 13.25 15.18
C LYS A 96 -17.81 12.77 13.73
N ARG A 97 -18.63 13.35 12.86
CA ARG A 97 -18.55 13.15 11.41
C ARG A 97 -17.90 14.38 10.80
N ALA A 98 -16.67 14.24 10.33
CA ALA A 98 -16.00 15.25 9.53
C ALA A 98 -15.23 14.56 8.42
N PHE A 99 -15.53 14.96 7.19
CA PHE A 99 -14.65 14.76 6.07
C PHE A 99 -14.72 16.04 5.25
N LYS A 100 -13.77 16.92 5.52
CA LYS A 100 -13.71 18.24 4.92
C LYS A 100 -12.29 18.56 4.49
N TYR A 101 -12.13 19.13 3.31
CA TYR A 101 -10.89 19.75 2.88
C TYR A 101 -11.15 20.97 1.98
N VAL A 102 -10.20 21.92 2.01
CA VAL A 102 -10.21 23.15 1.21
C VAL A 102 -8.96 23.17 0.32
N GLU A 103 -9.12 23.57 -0.95
CA GLU A 103 -8.06 23.61 -1.96
C GLU A 103 -7.24 22.30 -2.02
N GLY A 104 -7.93 21.16 -1.93
CA GLY A 104 -7.34 19.84 -1.98
C GLY A 104 -6.94 19.45 -3.40
N VAL A 105 -5.79 18.80 -3.53
CA VAL A 105 -5.21 18.41 -4.82
C VAL A 105 -4.93 16.90 -4.86
N HIS A 106 -4.98 16.29 -6.04
CA HIS A 106 -4.66 14.88 -6.18
C HIS A 106 -3.14 14.65 -6.08
N PRO A 107 -2.63 13.95 -5.05
CA PRO A 107 -1.20 13.93 -4.70
C PRO A 107 -0.30 13.41 -5.82
N ILE A 108 -0.78 12.42 -6.58
CA ILE A 108 -0.03 11.87 -7.72
C ILE A 108 -0.09 12.79 -8.96
N LEU A 109 -1.26 13.37 -9.26
CA LEU A 109 -1.42 14.17 -10.47
C LEU A 109 -0.72 15.52 -10.33
N GLN A 110 -0.63 16.07 -9.12
CA GLN A 110 0.16 17.26 -8.84
C GLN A 110 1.62 17.12 -9.23
N GLN A 111 2.22 15.95 -8.95
CA GLN A 111 3.63 15.70 -9.28
C GLN A 111 3.86 15.51 -10.78
N ILE A 112 2.83 15.08 -11.52
CA ILE A 112 2.91 14.82 -12.95
C ILE A 112 2.58 16.08 -13.77
N ALA A 113 1.63 16.90 -13.30
CA ALA A 113 1.08 18.05 -14.02
C ALA A 113 0.90 19.26 -13.06
N SER A 114 2.01 19.73 -12.49
CA SER A 114 2.05 20.77 -11.44
C SER A 114 1.27 22.04 -11.78
N ASP A 115 1.28 22.46 -13.04
CA ASP A 115 0.75 23.77 -13.45
C ASP A 115 -0.69 23.72 -13.95
N ALA A 116 -1.32 22.53 -13.97
CA ALA A 116 -2.62 22.30 -14.62
C ALA A 116 -3.69 21.68 -13.72
N TYR A 117 -3.34 21.27 -12.49
CA TYR A 117 -4.33 20.66 -11.60
C TYR A 117 -5.09 21.71 -10.80
N ILE A 118 -6.42 21.75 -10.99
CA ILE A 118 -7.31 22.68 -10.29
C ILE A 118 -7.61 22.10 -8.90
N PRO A 119 -7.31 22.83 -7.80
CA PRO A 119 -7.68 22.40 -6.45
C PRO A 119 -9.21 22.29 -6.28
N ASN A 120 -9.64 21.41 -5.38
CA ASN A 120 -11.06 21.14 -5.13
C ASN A 120 -11.37 21.22 -3.64
N GLU A 121 -12.63 21.50 -3.32
CA GLU A 121 -13.13 21.47 -1.96
C GLU A 121 -14.15 20.33 -1.78
N LEU A 122 -14.23 19.80 -0.57
CA LEU A 122 -15.24 18.83 -0.17
C LEU A 122 -15.65 19.10 1.26
N ASP A 123 -16.95 19.04 1.54
CA ASP A 123 -17.48 19.02 2.90
C ASP A 123 -18.64 18.01 3.00
N MET A 124 -18.37 16.90 3.68
CA MET A 124 -19.36 15.84 3.97
C MET A 124 -19.66 15.75 5.47
N SER A 125 -19.43 16.83 6.22
CA SER A 125 -19.64 16.85 7.68
C SER A 125 -21.13 16.80 8.04
N ASP A 126 -21.95 17.61 7.36
CA ASP A 126 -23.40 17.69 7.58
C ASP A 126 -24.19 16.69 6.72
N GLU A 127 -23.71 16.43 5.50
CA GLU A 127 -24.38 15.59 4.53
C GLU A 127 -23.51 14.38 4.18
N PRO A 128 -23.90 13.16 4.63
CA PRO A 128 -23.09 11.96 4.51
C PRO A 128 -23.08 11.37 3.08
N VAL A 129 -23.88 11.94 2.18
CA VAL A 129 -24.04 11.49 0.80
C VAL A 129 -23.92 12.69 -0.13
N MET A 130 -22.93 12.65 -1.02
CA MET A 130 -22.74 13.64 -2.07
C MET A 130 -23.00 13.00 -3.43
N VAL A 131 -23.84 13.64 -4.25
CA VAL A 131 -24.10 13.20 -5.62
C VAL A 131 -23.34 14.11 -6.58
N LEU A 132 -22.28 13.56 -7.18
CA LEU A 132 -21.45 14.24 -8.16
C LEU A 132 -22.06 14.09 -9.55
N THR A 133 -22.53 15.21 -10.13
CA THR A 133 -23.06 15.27 -11.50
C THR A 133 -22.19 16.17 -12.37
N GLY A 134 -22.15 15.93 -13.69
CA GLY A 134 -21.33 16.71 -14.63
C GLY A 134 -20.97 15.92 -15.88
N ALA A 135 -20.31 16.57 -16.85
CA ALA A 135 -19.89 15.95 -18.12
C ALA A 135 -18.91 14.76 -17.90
N ASN A 136 -18.86 13.83 -18.86
CA ASN A 136 -18.07 12.58 -18.75
C ASN A 136 -16.54 12.76 -18.78
N MET A 137 -16.04 13.98 -18.82
CA MET A 137 -14.61 14.32 -18.67
C MET A 137 -14.39 15.46 -17.67
N GLY A 138 -15.41 15.75 -16.85
CA GLY A 138 -15.41 16.85 -15.89
C GLY A 138 -14.59 16.60 -14.61
N GLY A 139 -13.70 15.61 -14.59
CA GLY A 139 -12.86 15.32 -13.42
C GLY A 139 -13.53 14.61 -12.24
N LYS A 140 -14.81 14.18 -12.36
CA LYS A 140 -15.56 13.51 -11.26
C LYS A 140 -14.81 12.31 -10.65
N SER A 141 -14.33 11.39 -11.48
CA SER A 141 -13.58 10.22 -11.01
C SER A 141 -12.22 10.60 -10.41
N SER A 142 -11.61 11.68 -10.90
CA SER A 142 -10.37 12.23 -10.32
C SER A 142 -10.62 12.81 -8.93
N LEU A 143 -11.73 13.55 -8.72
CA LEU A 143 -12.14 14.08 -7.42
C LEU A 143 -12.43 12.96 -6.40
N MET A 144 -13.13 11.90 -6.84
CA MET A 144 -13.40 10.73 -6.00
C MET A 144 -12.11 10.05 -5.55
N ARG A 145 -11.18 9.80 -6.49
CA ARG A 145 -9.88 9.19 -6.19
C ARG A 145 -9.01 10.10 -5.33
N GLN A 146 -9.01 11.41 -5.60
CA GLN A 146 -8.33 12.40 -4.77
C GLN A 146 -8.80 12.30 -3.33
N SER A 147 -10.11 12.38 -3.09
CA SER A 147 -10.69 12.31 -1.74
C SER A 147 -10.25 11.04 -1.03
N ALA A 148 -10.29 9.89 -1.71
CA ALA A 148 -9.81 8.61 -1.17
C ALA A 148 -8.34 8.67 -0.73
N LEU A 149 -7.48 9.23 -1.58
CA LEU A 149 -6.04 9.33 -1.31
C LEU A 149 -5.74 10.31 -0.17
N LEU A 150 -6.43 11.45 -0.12
CA LEU A 150 -6.30 12.41 0.97
C LEU A 150 -6.69 11.77 2.31
N ALA A 151 -7.77 10.98 2.34
CA ALA A 151 -8.17 10.25 3.53
C ALA A 151 -7.11 9.23 3.98
N VAL A 152 -6.52 8.48 3.04
CA VAL A 152 -5.45 7.52 3.34
C VAL A 152 -4.21 8.23 3.91
N LEU A 153 -3.74 9.29 3.25
CA LEU A 153 -2.58 10.07 3.70
C LEU A 153 -2.81 10.65 5.11
N ALA A 154 -4.01 11.15 5.37
CA ALA A 154 -4.36 11.67 6.68
C ALA A 154 -4.28 10.60 7.78
N GLN A 155 -4.79 9.38 7.54
CA GLN A 155 -4.72 8.29 8.52
C GLN A 155 -3.33 7.65 8.64
N ILE A 156 -2.46 7.79 7.63
CA ILE A 156 -1.03 7.43 7.73
C ILE A 156 -0.28 8.41 8.65
N GLY A 157 -0.80 9.63 8.85
CA GLY A 157 -0.20 10.65 9.72
C GLY A 157 0.83 11.53 9.01
N VAL A 158 0.66 11.73 7.70
CA VAL A 158 1.50 12.63 6.90
C VAL A 158 0.74 13.88 6.47
N LYS A 159 1.46 14.87 5.92
CA LYS A 159 0.81 16.01 5.29
C LYS A 159 -0.04 15.59 4.10
N VAL A 160 -1.11 16.35 3.88
CA VAL A 160 -2.00 16.22 2.74
C VAL A 160 -1.89 17.49 1.88
N PRO A 161 -1.93 17.39 0.55
CA PRO A 161 -1.92 18.55 -0.35
C PRO A 161 -3.29 19.24 -0.34
N ALA A 162 -3.49 20.09 0.64
CA ALA A 162 -4.68 20.91 0.84
C ALA A 162 -4.30 22.13 1.68
N GLU A 163 -5.10 23.19 1.62
CA GLU A 163 -4.97 24.34 2.51
C GLU A 163 -5.41 23.98 3.93
N SER A 164 -6.52 23.24 4.05
CA SER A 164 -7.02 22.70 5.32
C SER A 164 -7.67 21.34 5.11
N MET A 165 -7.60 20.46 6.11
CA MET A 165 -8.31 19.19 6.11
C MET A 165 -8.69 18.78 7.53
N ALA A 166 -9.94 18.38 7.72
CA ALA A 166 -10.46 17.76 8.93
C ALA A 166 -11.07 16.40 8.60
N LEU A 167 -10.65 15.37 9.32
CA LEU A 167 -11.05 13.99 9.06
C LEU A 167 -11.38 13.27 10.37
N SER A 168 -12.53 12.59 10.39
CA SER A 168 -12.84 11.58 11.41
C SER A 168 -12.35 10.22 10.92
N PRO A 169 -11.77 9.37 11.79
CA PRO A 169 -11.21 8.08 11.39
C PRO A 169 -12.18 7.25 10.54
N ILE A 170 -11.68 6.78 9.40
CA ILE A 170 -12.39 5.92 8.45
C ILE A 170 -11.91 4.49 8.66
N ASP A 171 -12.86 3.58 8.90
CA ASP A 171 -12.55 2.17 9.10
C ASP A 171 -12.24 1.45 7.78
N ARG A 172 -12.98 1.78 6.72
CA ARG A 172 -12.90 1.12 5.40
C ARG A 172 -13.23 2.10 4.28
N ILE A 173 -12.48 1.99 3.19
CA ILE A 173 -12.80 2.66 1.92
C ILE A 173 -13.35 1.61 0.95
N PHE A 174 -14.61 1.77 0.57
CA PHE A 174 -15.25 0.95 -0.46
C PHE A 174 -15.21 1.68 -1.79
N THR A 175 -14.83 0.99 -2.85
CA THR A 175 -14.80 1.56 -4.20
C THR A 175 -15.55 0.68 -5.18
N ARG A 176 -16.42 1.32 -5.97
CA ARG A 176 -16.87 0.83 -7.26
C ARG A 176 -16.57 1.94 -8.25
N ILE A 177 -15.35 1.99 -8.74
CA ILE A 177 -14.96 2.91 -9.81
C ILE A 177 -14.71 2.03 -11.03
N GLY A 178 -15.47 2.25 -12.11
CA GLY A 178 -15.50 1.35 -13.28
C GLY A 178 -14.10 0.94 -13.73
N ALA A 179 -13.78 -0.34 -13.57
CA ALA A 179 -12.72 -0.98 -14.33
C ALA A 179 -13.35 -1.40 -15.66
N SER A 180 -12.71 -1.00 -16.76
CA SER A 180 -13.08 -1.39 -18.12
C SER A 180 -13.51 -2.86 -18.19
N ASP A 181 -14.77 -3.07 -18.50
CA ASP A 181 -15.33 -4.19 -19.25
C ASP A 181 -14.64 -5.55 -19.04
N ASN A 182 -15.05 -6.28 -18.00
CA ASN A 182 -14.90 -7.72 -18.03
C ASN A 182 -16.07 -8.33 -18.82
N ILE A 183 -15.94 -8.35 -20.15
CA ILE A 183 -16.92 -8.91 -21.11
C ILE A 183 -16.93 -10.45 -21.08
N PHE A 184 -16.02 -11.09 -20.35
CA PHE A 184 -15.86 -12.55 -20.37
C PHE A 184 -16.37 -13.22 -19.08
N GLY A 185 -17.68 -13.46 -19.06
CA GLY A 185 -18.34 -14.35 -18.12
C GLY A 185 -19.82 -14.36 -18.44
N GLY A 186 -20.42 -15.53 -18.71
CA GLY A 186 -21.82 -15.67 -19.15
C GLY A 186 -22.90 -15.22 -18.15
N GLU A 187 -22.56 -14.37 -17.18
CA GLU A 187 -23.48 -13.74 -16.23
C GLU A 187 -23.81 -12.31 -16.68
N SER A 188 -25.02 -11.86 -16.37
CA SER A 188 -25.40 -10.47 -16.67
C SER A 188 -24.47 -9.51 -15.94
N THR A 189 -23.88 -8.55 -16.65
CA THR A 189 -23.08 -7.46 -16.07
C THR A 189 -23.82 -6.76 -14.93
N PHE A 190 -25.15 -6.70 -15.03
CA PHE A 190 -26.03 -6.17 -14.00
C PHE A 190 -26.08 -7.01 -12.71
N LEU A 191 -26.10 -8.33 -12.81
CA LEU A 191 -26.08 -9.21 -11.63
C LEU A 191 -24.75 -9.05 -10.88
N VAL A 192 -23.65 -8.95 -11.62
CA VAL A 192 -22.32 -8.70 -11.05
C VAL A 192 -22.28 -7.33 -10.36
N GLU A 193 -22.77 -6.29 -11.02
CA GLU A 193 -22.88 -4.94 -10.44
C GLU A 193 -23.73 -4.92 -9.16
N LEU A 194 -24.90 -5.57 -9.17
CA LEU A 194 -25.77 -5.65 -7.99
C LEU A 194 -25.14 -6.46 -6.86
N SER A 195 -24.44 -7.54 -7.18
CA SER A 195 -23.74 -8.38 -6.20
C SER A 195 -22.61 -7.59 -5.52
N GLU A 196 -21.83 -6.83 -6.29
CA GLU A 196 -20.79 -5.95 -5.76
C GLU A 196 -21.37 -4.84 -4.89
N MET A 197 -22.47 -4.21 -5.32
CA MET A 197 -23.19 -3.22 -4.52
C MET A 197 -23.70 -3.81 -3.21
N SER A 198 -24.33 -4.98 -3.26
CA SER A 198 -24.81 -5.70 -2.07
C SER A 198 -23.66 -5.98 -1.09
N ARG A 199 -22.49 -6.35 -1.59
CA ARG A 199 -21.29 -6.57 -0.77
C ARG A 199 -20.77 -5.30 -0.11
N ILE A 200 -20.82 -4.16 -0.81
CA ILE A 200 -20.48 -2.85 -0.23
C ILE A 200 -21.49 -2.49 0.87
N LEU A 201 -22.78 -2.58 0.58
CA LEU A 201 -23.86 -2.20 1.50
C LEU A 201 -23.91 -3.06 2.76
N SER A 202 -23.64 -4.36 2.64
CA SER A 202 -23.61 -5.28 3.79
C SER A 202 -22.37 -5.14 4.66
N GLY A 203 -21.28 -4.57 4.12
CA GLY A 203 -20.01 -4.43 4.83
C GLY A 203 -19.74 -3.04 5.40
N MET A 204 -20.52 -2.03 5.03
CA MET A 204 -20.28 -0.63 5.44
C MET A 204 -20.73 -0.35 6.86
N THR A 205 -20.02 0.56 7.53
CA THR A 205 -20.35 1.09 8.86
C THR A 205 -20.57 2.60 8.79
N GLU A 206 -20.93 3.25 9.91
CA GLU A 206 -21.06 4.72 10.01
C GLU A 206 -19.76 5.48 9.68
N ALA A 207 -18.62 4.84 9.92
CA ALA A 207 -17.28 5.38 9.72
C ALA A 207 -16.70 5.04 8.33
N SER A 208 -17.42 4.27 7.50
CA SER A 208 -16.93 3.86 6.20
C SER A 208 -17.06 4.98 5.16
N PHE A 209 -16.05 5.09 4.29
CA PHE A 209 -16.08 5.98 3.13
C PHE A 209 -16.37 5.18 1.87
N VAL A 210 -17.41 5.55 1.13
CA VAL A 210 -17.91 4.78 -0.01
C VAL A 210 -17.85 5.63 -1.27
N LEU A 211 -17.15 5.13 -2.29
CA LEU A 211 -17.00 5.75 -3.60
C LEU A 211 -17.72 4.90 -4.64
N ILE A 212 -18.68 5.50 -5.33
CA ILE A 212 -19.49 4.84 -6.35
C ILE A 212 -19.44 5.68 -7.62
N ASP A 213 -18.87 5.13 -8.68
CA ASP A 213 -18.87 5.67 -10.04
C ASP A 213 -19.80 4.85 -10.93
N GLU A 214 -20.40 5.50 -11.92
CA GLU A 214 -21.22 4.87 -12.97
C GLU A 214 -22.42 4.00 -12.49
N LEU A 215 -23.01 4.31 -11.33
CA LEU A 215 -24.19 3.59 -10.86
C LEU A 215 -25.38 3.81 -11.82
N GLY A 216 -25.77 2.78 -12.57
CA GLY A 216 -26.89 2.87 -13.52
C GLY A 216 -26.54 3.60 -14.83
N ARG A 217 -25.30 3.43 -15.34
CA ARG A 217 -24.84 3.91 -16.66
C ARG A 217 -25.83 3.64 -17.78
N GLU A 218 -26.57 2.55 -17.69
CA GLU A 218 -27.76 2.34 -18.51
C GLU A 218 -29.02 2.76 -17.74
N ARG A 219 -29.84 3.62 -18.36
CA ARG A 219 -31.19 4.00 -17.91
C ARG A 219 -32.12 2.77 -17.92
N ARG A 220 -31.88 1.83 -16.99
CA ARG A 220 -32.65 0.60 -16.84
C ARG A 220 -33.72 0.79 -15.74
N PRO A 221 -34.89 0.12 -15.85
CA PRO A 221 -36.01 0.33 -14.91
C PRO A 221 -35.66 0.14 -13.43
N MET A 222 -34.65 -0.67 -13.12
CA MET A 222 -34.23 -1.00 -11.75
C MET A 222 -33.29 0.01 -11.08
N THR A 223 -32.81 1.03 -11.79
CA THR A 223 -31.96 2.08 -11.20
C THR A 223 -32.66 2.75 -10.01
N GLY A 224 -33.98 2.95 -10.07
CA GLY A 224 -34.76 3.48 -8.94
C GLY A 224 -34.75 2.58 -7.69
N CYS A 225 -34.84 1.26 -7.86
CA CYS A 225 -34.76 0.30 -6.75
C CYS A 225 -33.37 0.31 -6.10
N LEU A 226 -32.32 0.49 -6.90
CA LEU A 226 -30.95 0.55 -6.42
C LEU A 226 -30.71 1.81 -5.57
N TRP A 227 -31.15 2.97 -6.03
CA TRP A 227 -31.09 4.22 -5.25
C TRP A 227 -31.92 4.11 -3.95
N HIS A 228 -33.08 3.45 -4.01
CA HIS A 228 -33.89 3.20 -2.81
C HIS A 228 -33.18 2.29 -1.80
N SER A 229 -32.58 1.19 -2.27
CA SER A 229 -31.81 0.26 -1.42
C SER A 229 -30.57 0.93 -0.81
N LEU A 230 -29.86 1.74 -1.60
CA LEU A 230 -28.74 2.55 -1.14
C LEU A 230 -29.17 3.53 -0.04
N ARG A 231 -30.28 4.26 -0.26
CA ARG A 231 -30.84 5.19 0.73
C ARG A 231 -31.23 4.48 2.03
N LEU A 232 -31.89 3.32 1.95
CA LEU A 232 -32.27 2.53 3.13
C LEU A 232 -31.05 2.01 3.88
N SER A 233 -30.05 1.50 3.17
CA SER A 233 -28.81 1.01 3.76
C SER A 233 -28.02 2.13 4.42
N ILE A 234 -27.96 3.31 3.81
CA ILE A 234 -27.33 4.51 4.38
C ILE A 234 -28.10 4.98 5.62
N SER A 235 -29.44 5.06 5.55
CA SER A 235 -30.29 5.39 6.70
C SER A 235 -30.09 4.43 7.87
N ARG A 236 -29.99 3.11 7.58
CA ARG A 236 -29.67 2.09 8.59
C ARG A 236 -28.27 2.25 9.16
N ALA A 237 -27.28 2.45 8.30
CA ALA A 237 -25.89 2.63 8.72
C ALA A 237 -25.80 3.83 9.65
N LEU A 238 -26.36 4.98 9.28
CA LEU A 238 -26.26 6.25 10.01
C LEU A 238 -27.15 6.38 11.25
N GLY A 239 -27.99 5.40 11.56
CA GLY A 239 -28.99 5.52 12.63
C GLY A 239 -30.03 6.64 12.42
N MET A 240 -30.07 7.26 11.24
CA MET A 240 -30.98 8.35 10.89
C MET A 240 -32.26 7.79 10.30
N GLY A 241 -33.43 8.34 10.66
CA GLY A 241 -34.67 8.10 9.92
C GLY A 241 -34.49 8.44 8.43
N ALA A 242 -35.38 7.92 7.56
CA ALA A 242 -35.23 7.92 6.09
C ALA A 242 -35.14 9.30 5.38
N SER A 243 -34.87 10.40 6.08
CA SER A 243 -34.91 11.79 5.62
C SER A 243 -33.62 12.33 4.99
N CYS A 244 -32.57 11.54 4.75
CA CYS A 244 -31.39 12.03 4.05
C CYS A 244 -31.72 12.35 2.57
N SER A 245 -31.78 13.64 2.23
CA SER A 245 -31.73 14.13 0.86
C SER A 245 -30.27 14.31 0.44
N PRO A 246 -29.83 13.75 -0.69
CA PRO A 246 -28.46 13.97 -1.16
C PRO A 246 -28.25 15.42 -1.64
N ARG A 247 -27.11 16.05 -1.28
CA ARG A 247 -26.66 17.28 -1.96
C ARG A 247 -26.28 16.94 -3.39
N THR A 248 -26.99 17.53 -4.35
CA THR A 248 -26.55 17.60 -5.74
C THR A 248 -25.81 18.91 -5.95
N THR A 249 -24.51 18.84 -6.22
CA THR A 249 -23.77 20.00 -6.73
C THR A 249 -24.09 20.15 -8.22
N THR A 250 -24.93 21.14 -8.56
CA THR A 250 -25.29 21.51 -9.94
C THR A 250 -24.40 22.61 -10.52
N GLU A 251 -23.38 23.05 -9.78
CA GLU A 251 -22.50 24.11 -10.26
C GLU A 251 -21.67 23.62 -11.45
N SER A 252 -21.74 24.39 -12.53
CA SER A 252 -20.78 24.31 -13.63
C SER A 252 -19.40 24.58 -13.04
N TRP A 253 -18.67 23.51 -12.77
CA TRP A 253 -17.28 23.57 -12.33
C TRP A 253 -16.51 24.50 -13.29
N PRO A 254 -15.98 25.63 -12.81
CA PRO A 254 -15.37 26.62 -13.67
C PRO A 254 -14.14 26.00 -14.35
N GLY A 255 -14.19 25.90 -15.68
CA GLY A 255 -13.01 25.90 -16.52
C GLY A 255 -12.13 24.64 -16.52
N LEU A 256 -12.69 23.48 -16.87
CA LEU A 256 -11.87 22.44 -17.53
C LEU A 256 -11.65 22.80 -19.00
N GLY A 257 -10.87 23.86 -19.23
CA GLY A 257 -10.31 24.16 -20.53
C GLY A 257 -9.16 23.21 -20.83
N TYR A 258 -9.48 21.98 -21.26
CA TYR A 258 -8.50 21.16 -21.96
C TYR A 258 -8.21 21.83 -23.30
N SER A 259 -7.17 22.67 -23.36
CA SER A 259 -6.51 23.02 -24.61
C SER A 259 -5.91 21.72 -25.18
N TYR A 260 -6.61 21.16 -26.17
CA TYR A 260 -6.11 20.13 -27.05
C TYR A 260 -4.71 20.51 -27.56
N LEU A 261 -3.70 19.73 -27.20
CA LEU A 261 -2.47 19.66 -28.00
C LEU A 261 -2.83 18.85 -29.25
N SER A 262 -3.25 19.57 -30.29
CA SER A 262 -3.15 19.13 -31.66
C SER A 262 -1.68 19.16 -32.08
N HIS A 263 -1.04 18.00 -32.10
CA HIS A 263 -0.18 17.43 -33.17
C HIS A 263 0.72 16.33 -32.63
#